data_AF-A0A9X3LAN3-F1
#
_entry.id   AF-A0A9X3LAN3-F1
#
_cell.length_a   1.000
_cell.length_b   1.000
_cell.length_c   1.000
_cell.angle_alpha   90.00
_cell.angle_beta   90.00
_cell.angle_gamma   90.00
#
_symmetry.space_group_name_H-M   'P 1'
#
loop_
_entity.id
_entity.type
_entity.pdbx_description
1 polymer ?
#
loop_
_entity_poly.entity_id
_entity_poly.type
_entity_poly.pdbx_seq_one_letter_code
_entity_poly.pdbx_strand_id
1 'polypeptide(L)'
;MKKRAIIMLCLLVVILFFIWNKTALINPLGIIHSYKTEWGINVPMPEKREEVWQSEASFHGDGEWVNIFQYSKQKISIEDSGMIELSAKNVDEAKNKVEHFITTTIAMYQLQGKDIEQIEKAFEYCSIKPQVGDFYFYRENNGGLDYFIALFKQDENKLYTFEWHQ
;
A
#
# COMPACT_ATOMS: atom_id res chain seq x y z
N MET A 1 39.64 -19.02 24.17
CA MET A 1 38.60 -19.58 23.28
C MET A 1 37.19 -19.11 23.66
N LYS A 2 36.78 -19.18 24.94
CA LYS A 2 35.43 -18.78 25.40
C LYS A 2 35.01 -17.34 25.02
N LYS A 3 35.90 -16.35 25.17
CA LYS A 3 35.58 -14.94 24.81
C LYS A 3 35.32 -14.72 23.32
N ARG A 4 36.04 -15.43 22.43
CA ARG A 4 35.82 -15.36 20.97
C ARG A 4 34.52 -16.05 20.56
N ALA A 5 34.16 -17.15 21.23
CA ALA A 5 32.89 -17.83 21.01
C ALA A 5 31.68 -16.97 21.44
N ILE A 6 31.79 -16.23 22.55
CA ILE A 6 30.74 -15.31 23.01
C ILE A 6 30.55 -14.15 22.02
N ILE A 7 31.63 -13.56 21.51
CA ILE A 7 31.56 -12.48 20.52
C ILE A 7 30.90 -12.96 19.22
N MET A 8 31.26 -14.16 18.74
CA MET A 8 30.63 -14.76 17.55
C MET A 8 29.15 -15.04 17.77
N LEU A 9 28.76 -15.49 18.96
CA LEU A 9 27.35 -15.72 19.30
C LEU A 9 26.55 -14.42 19.31
N CYS A 10 27.09 -13.34 19.90
CA CYS A 10 26.42 -12.03 19.88
C CYS A 10 26.27 -11.48 18.45
N LEU A 11 27.30 -11.60 17.62
CA LEU A 11 27.22 -11.23 16.20
C LEU A 11 26.17 -12.06 15.45
N LEU A 12 26.08 -13.36 15.71
CA LEU A 12 25.06 -14.23 15.13
C LEU A 12 23.65 -13.79 15.55
N VAL A 13 23.45 -13.46 16.83
CA VAL A 13 22.16 -12.96 17.33
C VAL A 13 21.77 -11.64 16.69
N VAL A 14 22.72 -10.71 16.52
CA VAL A 14 22.48 -9.43 15.82
C VAL A 14 22.14 -9.67 14.35
N ILE A 15 22.86 -10.56 13.66
CA ILE A 15 22.58 -10.91 12.27
C ILE A 15 21.21 -11.58 12.14
N LEU A 16 20.87 -12.53 13.03
CA LEU A 16 19.56 -13.17 13.07
C LEU A 16 18.45 -12.16 13.37
N PHE A 17 18.69 -11.17 14.23
CA PHE A 17 17.74 -10.09 14.51
C PHE A 17 17.52 -9.19 13.28
N PHE A 18 18.58 -8.86 12.53
CA PHE A 18 18.45 -8.12 11.27
C PHE A 18 17.74 -8.94 10.18
N ILE A 19 18.04 -10.24 10.06
CA ILE A 19 17.36 -11.14 9.11
C ILE A 19 15.88 -11.27 9.49
N TRP A 20 15.57 -11.47 10.77
CA TRP A 20 14.20 -11.59 11.27
C TRP A 20 13.40 -10.32 11.02
N ASN A 21 13.97 -9.13 11.31
CA ASN A 21 13.30 -7.86 11.01
C ASN A 21 13.10 -7.63 9.52
N LYS A 22 14.02 -8.08 8.67
CA LYS A 22 13.84 -8.01 7.21
C LYS A 22 12.82 -9.03 6.68
N THR A 23 12.65 -10.20 7.30
CA THR A 23 11.63 -11.19 6.90
C THR A 23 10.28 -10.97 7.57
N ALA A 24 10.22 -10.14 8.62
CA ALA A 24 8.97 -9.59 9.16
C ALA A 24 8.36 -8.50 8.25
N LEU A 25 8.85 -8.40 7.01
CA LEU A 25 8.11 -7.83 5.88
C LEU A 25 6.70 -8.43 5.90
N ILE A 26 5.74 -7.60 6.26
CA ILE A 26 4.36 -7.97 6.59
C ILE A 26 3.85 -8.92 5.50
N ASN A 27 3.52 -10.15 5.91
CA ASN A 27 3.01 -11.18 5.01
C ASN A 27 1.83 -10.59 4.20
N PRO A 28 1.86 -10.63 2.85
CA PRO A 28 0.79 -10.06 2.03
C PRO A 28 -0.59 -10.59 2.42
N LEU A 29 -0.66 -11.82 2.93
CA LEU A 29 -1.90 -12.44 3.42
C LEU A 29 -2.52 -11.67 4.59
N GLY A 30 -1.70 -11.15 5.51
CA GLY A 30 -2.17 -10.37 6.64
C GLY A 30 -2.80 -9.05 6.20
N ILE A 31 -2.17 -8.37 5.23
CA ILE A 31 -2.66 -7.10 4.70
C ILE A 31 -3.94 -7.29 3.88
N ILE A 32 -3.96 -8.27 2.97
CA ILE A 32 -5.18 -8.56 2.20
C ILE A 32 -6.33 -8.98 3.13
N HIS A 33 -6.05 -9.73 4.19
CA HIS A 33 -7.06 -10.04 5.21
C HIS A 33 -7.57 -8.77 5.91
N SER A 34 -6.67 -7.84 6.28
CA SER A 34 -7.02 -6.54 6.85
C SER A 34 -7.91 -5.73 5.90
N TYR A 35 -7.61 -5.71 4.60
CA TYR A 35 -8.44 -5.00 3.63
C TYR A 35 -9.85 -5.59 3.53
N LYS A 36 -9.98 -6.90 3.67
CA LYS A 36 -11.28 -7.55 3.73
C LYS A 36 -12.04 -7.21 5.00
N THR A 37 -11.39 -7.17 6.17
CA THR A 37 -12.07 -6.90 7.45
C THR A 37 -12.43 -5.43 7.62
N GLU A 38 -11.50 -4.53 7.34
CA GLU A 38 -11.66 -3.08 7.55
C GLU A 38 -12.44 -2.43 6.41
N TRP A 39 -12.08 -2.78 5.17
CA TRP A 39 -12.59 -2.11 3.98
C TRP A 39 -13.61 -2.92 3.20
N GLY A 40 -13.80 -4.20 3.52
CA GLY A 40 -14.77 -5.07 2.85
C GLY A 40 -14.41 -5.44 1.41
N ILE A 41 -13.17 -5.20 0.97
CA ILE A 41 -12.69 -5.58 -0.36
C ILE A 41 -12.07 -6.99 -0.32
N ASN A 42 -12.44 -7.85 -1.27
CA ASN A 42 -12.03 -9.26 -1.29
C ASN A 42 -11.13 -9.54 -2.49
N VAL A 43 -9.87 -9.13 -2.41
CA VAL A 43 -8.90 -9.38 -3.48
C VAL A 43 -8.18 -10.73 -3.28
N PRO A 44 -7.78 -11.42 -4.36
CA PRO A 44 -7.04 -12.67 -4.25
C PRO A 44 -5.66 -12.46 -3.61
N MET A 45 -5.01 -13.56 -3.23
CA MET A 45 -3.65 -13.50 -2.68
C MET A 45 -2.64 -13.13 -3.79
N PRO A 46 -1.82 -12.08 -3.60
CA PRO A 46 -0.79 -11.69 -4.56
C PRO A 46 0.49 -12.54 -4.40
N GLU A 47 1.29 -12.58 -5.46
CA GLU A 47 2.62 -13.23 -5.44
C GLU A 47 3.66 -12.37 -4.73
N LYS A 48 3.59 -11.05 -4.92
CA LYS A 48 4.54 -10.09 -4.35
C LYS A 48 3.79 -8.86 -3.85
N ARG A 49 4.22 -8.34 -2.71
CA ARG A 49 3.91 -6.99 -2.21
C ARG A 49 5.14 -6.11 -2.36
N GLU A 50 4.91 -4.86 -2.68
CA GLU A 50 5.87 -3.77 -2.61
C GLU A 50 5.23 -2.60 -1.85
N GLU A 51 5.87 -2.15 -0.78
CA GLU A 51 5.47 -0.96 -0.04
C GLU A 51 6.17 0.22 -0.68
N VAL A 52 5.39 1.12 -1.26
CA VAL A 52 5.90 2.30 -1.98
C VAL A 52 6.07 3.47 -1.04
N TRP A 53 5.09 3.64 -0.13
CA TRP A 53 5.11 4.69 0.87
C TRP A 53 4.42 4.21 2.14
N GLN A 54 4.93 4.65 3.28
CA GLN A 54 4.27 4.53 4.57
C GLN A 54 4.68 5.74 5.41
N SER A 55 3.70 6.36 6.06
CA SER A 55 3.95 7.42 7.05
C SER A 55 4.74 6.90 8.25
N GLU A 56 5.39 7.81 8.97
CA GLU A 56 5.99 7.43 10.25
C GLU A 56 4.90 6.93 11.22
N ALA A 57 5.25 5.92 12.01
CA ALA A 57 4.30 5.35 12.96
C ALA A 57 3.82 6.41 13.96
N SER A 58 2.50 6.62 14.02
CA SER A 58 1.87 7.47 15.02
C SER A 58 1.42 6.64 16.22
N PHE A 59 1.29 7.28 17.39
CA PHE A 59 0.75 6.62 18.59
C PHE A 59 -0.75 6.29 18.47
N HIS A 60 -1.47 7.05 17.63
CA HIS A 60 -2.92 6.95 17.48
C HIS A 60 -3.36 6.02 16.35
N GLY A 61 -2.43 5.54 15.52
CA GLY A 61 -2.74 4.70 14.37
C GLY A 61 -2.96 5.49 13.08
N ASP A 62 -2.98 6.82 13.16
CA ASP A 62 -3.00 7.75 12.03
C ASP A 62 -1.82 7.48 11.11
N GLY A 63 -2.08 7.56 9.82
CA GLY A 63 -1.05 7.42 8.81
C GLY A 63 -1.60 7.22 7.42
N GLU A 64 -0.66 7.09 6.48
CA GLU A 64 -0.97 6.80 5.11
C GLU A 64 -0.05 5.72 4.54
N TRP A 65 -0.61 4.83 3.74
CA TRP A 65 0.09 3.69 3.16
C TRP A 65 -0.20 3.56 1.68
N VAL A 66 0.85 3.30 0.89
CA VAL A 66 0.75 2.96 -0.53
C VAL A 66 1.45 1.65 -0.80
N ASN A 67 0.70 0.71 -1.37
CA ASN A 67 1.19 -0.62 -1.70
C ASN A 67 0.91 -0.97 -3.17
N ILE A 68 1.81 -1.77 -3.74
CA ILE A 68 1.64 -2.42 -5.03
C ILE A 68 1.67 -3.93 -4.79
N PHE A 69 0.65 -4.62 -5.27
CA PHE A 69 0.52 -6.06 -5.22
C PHE A 69 0.57 -6.62 -6.64
N GLN A 70 1.57 -7.45 -6.91
CA GLN A 70 1.75 -8.12 -8.19
C GLN A 70 1.10 -9.50 -8.13
N TYR A 71 0.30 -9.82 -9.13
CA TYR A 71 -0.29 -11.15 -9.31
C TYR A 71 0.43 -11.96 -10.38
N SER A 72 0.26 -13.28 -10.31
CA SER A 72 0.79 -14.26 -11.26
C SER A 72 0.36 -13.93 -12.68
N LYS A 73 1.15 -14.28 -13.70
CA LYS A 73 0.80 -14.02 -15.11
C LYS A 73 -0.53 -14.62 -15.57
N GLN A 74 -1.14 -15.53 -14.81
CA GLN A 74 -2.51 -15.97 -15.07
C GLN A 74 -3.50 -14.86 -14.67
N LYS A 75 -4.42 -14.54 -15.58
CA LYS A 75 -5.46 -13.54 -15.33
C LYS A 75 -6.24 -13.95 -14.08
N ILE A 76 -6.15 -13.13 -13.03
CA ILE A 76 -6.94 -13.31 -11.82
C ILE A 76 -8.35 -12.78 -12.05
N SER A 77 -9.35 -13.46 -11.48
CA SER A 77 -10.70 -12.89 -11.42
C SER A 77 -10.80 -11.93 -10.25
N ILE A 78 -11.39 -10.77 -10.52
CA ILE A 78 -11.65 -9.74 -9.53
C ILE A 78 -13.14 -9.39 -9.46
N GLU A 79 -14.00 -10.16 -10.12
CA GLU A 79 -15.44 -9.90 -10.22
C GLU A 79 -16.12 -9.91 -8.85
N ASP A 80 -15.68 -10.79 -7.94
CA ASP A 80 -16.20 -10.91 -6.56
C ASP A 80 -15.41 -10.09 -5.54
N SER A 81 -14.55 -9.17 -6.00
CA SER A 81 -13.71 -8.38 -5.09
C SER A 81 -14.44 -7.20 -4.45
N GLY A 82 -15.60 -6.81 -5.00
CA GLY A 82 -16.29 -5.56 -4.67
C GLY A 82 -15.80 -4.36 -5.48
N MET A 83 -14.78 -4.54 -6.33
CA MET A 83 -14.32 -3.50 -7.25
C MET A 83 -15.30 -3.34 -8.43
N ILE A 84 -15.44 -2.11 -8.90
CA ILE A 84 -16.23 -1.77 -10.08
C ILE A 84 -15.32 -1.53 -11.27
N GLU A 85 -15.74 -1.95 -12.47
CA GLU A 85 -15.03 -1.62 -13.70
C GLU A 85 -15.12 -0.12 -13.99
N LEU A 86 -14.00 0.47 -14.39
CA LEU A 86 -13.93 1.86 -14.80
C LEU A 86 -14.43 2.01 -16.24
N SER A 87 -15.37 2.93 -16.39
CA SER A 87 -15.99 3.35 -17.63
C SER A 87 -15.79 4.86 -17.82
N ALA A 88 -16.20 5.38 -18.98
CA ALA A 88 -16.19 6.83 -19.23
C ALA A 88 -17.02 7.65 -18.21
N LYS A 89 -17.89 7.01 -17.41
CA LYS A 89 -18.74 7.69 -16.42
C LYS A 89 -18.07 7.91 -15.06
N ASN A 90 -17.14 7.04 -14.66
CA ASN A 90 -16.56 7.02 -13.30
C ASN A 90 -15.03 7.09 -13.28
N VAL A 91 -14.35 7.00 -14.43
CA VAL A 91 -12.88 7.05 -14.49
C VAL A 91 -12.31 8.36 -13.92
N ASP A 92 -13.01 9.49 -14.12
CA ASP A 92 -12.54 10.78 -13.62
C ASP A 92 -12.74 10.92 -12.11
N GLU A 93 -13.77 10.27 -11.54
CA GLU A 93 -13.92 10.18 -10.08
C GLU A 93 -12.74 9.42 -9.47
N ALA A 94 -12.37 8.27 -10.05
CA ALA A 94 -11.24 7.48 -9.59
C ALA A 94 -9.92 8.25 -9.69
N LYS A 95 -9.69 8.99 -10.78
CA LYS A 95 -8.52 9.87 -10.93
C LYS A 95 -8.49 10.92 -9.83
N ASN A 96 -9.59 11.63 -9.61
CA ASN A 96 -9.68 12.67 -8.60
C ASN A 96 -9.39 12.14 -7.19
N LYS A 97 -9.84 10.92 -6.85
CA LYS A 97 -9.56 10.32 -5.54
C LYS A 97 -8.08 9.97 -5.36
N VAL A 98 -7.44 9.39 -6.38
CA VAL A 98 -6.00 9.08 -6.35
C VAL A 98 -5.17 10.37 -6.30
N GLU A 99 -5.50 11.36 -7.13
CA GLU A 99 -4.83 12.66 -7.15
C GLU A 99 -5.01 13.41 -5.83
N HIS A 100 -6.20 13.35 -5.23
CA HIS A 100 -6.47 13.93 -3.92
C HIS A 100 -5.60 13.31 -2.83
N PHE A 101 -5.46 11.98 -2.79
CA PHE A 101 -4.57 11.31 -1.84
C PHE A 101 -3.12 11.80 -1.99
N ILE A 102 -2.60 11.79 -3.22
CA ILE A 102 -1.21 12.17 -3.52
C ILE A 102 -0.95 13.63 -3.11
N THR A 103 -1.81 14.54 -3.57
CA THR A 103 -1.66 15.98 -3.32
C THR A 103 -1.82 16.32 -1.83
N THR A 104 -2.75 15.67 -1.14
CA THR A 104 -2.95 15.86 0.31
C THR A 104 -1.75 15.36 1.11
N THR A 105 -1.19 14.19 0.75
CA THR A 105 0.01 13.64 1.40
C THR A 105 1.19 14.60 1.27
N ILE A 106 1.48 15.07 0.05
CA ILE A 106 2.59 16.02 -0.20
C ILE A 106 2.36 17.32 0.57
N ALA A 107 1.15 17.89 0.51
CA ALA A 107 0.82 19.14 1.19
C ALA A 107 1.00 19.02 2.70
N MET A 108 0.59 17.91 3.31
CA MET A 108 0.75 17.69 4.76
C MET A 108 2.22 17.65 5.18
N TYR A 109 3.06 16.93 4.44
CA TYR A 109 4.48 16.86 4.76
C TYR A 109 5.20 18.20 4.55
N GLN A 110 4.84 18.92 3.49
CA GLN A 110 5.37 20.25 3.24
C GLN A 110 5.01 21.22 4.37
N LEU A 111 3.76 21.20 4.86
CA LEU A 111 3.31 22.01 6.00
C LEU A 111 4.05 21.67 7.31
N GLN A 112 4.47 20.42 7.47
CA GLN A 112 5.28 19.97 8.62
C GLN A 112 6.77 20.34 8.48
N GLY A 113 7.18 20.97 7.37
CA GLY A 113 8.58 21.30 7.10
C GLY A 113 9.46 20.08 6.85
N LYS A 114 8.87 18.93 6.48
CA LYS A 114 9.59 17.72 6.11
C LYS A 114 10.11 17.82 4.68
N ASP A 115 11.22 17.13 4.40
CA ASP A 115 11.72 16.95 3.05
C ASP A 115 10.75 16.05 2.26
N ILE A 116 10.21 16.59 1.16
CA ILE A 116 9.22 15.91 0.32
C ILE A 116 9.85 15.12 -0.83
N GLU A 117 11.17 15.20 -1.06
CA GLU A 117 11.82 14.57 -2.21
C GLU A 117 11.57 13.05 -2.25
N GLN A 118 11.56 12.39 -1.09
CA GLN A 118 11.29 10.96 -1.00
C GLN A 118 9.83 10.61 -1.33
N ILE A 119 8.89 11.47 -0.94
CA ILE A 119 7.45 11.30 -1.20
C ILE A 119 7.15 11.51 -2.67
N GLU A 120 7.70 12.58 -3.24
CA GLU A 120 7.57 12.87 -4.66
C GLU A 120 8.14 11.74 -5.50
N LYS A 121 9.32 11.20 -5.16
CA LYS A 121 9.89 10.01 -5.83
C LYS A 121 9.01 8.76 -5.69
N ALA A 122 8.43 8.54 -4.51
CA ALA A 122 7.54 7.40 -4.30
C ALA A 122 6.27 7.50 -5.18
N PHE A 123 5.68 8.69 -5.28
CA PHE A 123 4.51 8.92 -6.14
C PHE A 123 4.85 9.00 -7.63
N GLU A 124 6.02 9.48 -8.00
CA GLU A 124 6.53 9.42 -9.37
C GLU A 124 6.74 7.96 -9.80
N TYR A 125 7.30 7.11 -8.93
CA TYR A 125 7.44 5.68 -9.16
C TYR A 125 6.08 4.98 -9.30
N CYS A 126 5.10 5.36 -8.48
CA CYS A 126 3.75 4.81 -8.56
C CYS A 126 3.02 5.25 -9.84
N SER A 127 3.21 6.50 -10.30
CA SER A 127 2.67 7.17 -11.50
C SER A 127 1.39 6.55 -12.09
N ILE A 128 0.40 6.29 -11.24
CA ILE A 128 -0.76 5.55 -11.68
C ILE A 128 -1.87 6.46 -12.14
N LYS A 129 -2.39 6.17 -13.33
CA LYS A 129 -3.53 6.86 -13.90
C LYS A 129 -4.64 5.86 -14.13
N PRO A 130 -5.75 5.94 -13.39
CA PRO A 130 -6.95 5.18 -13.68
C PRO A 130 -7.38 5.35 -15.15
N GLN A 131 -7.66 4.23 -15.82
CA GLN A 131 -8.09 4.17 -17.20
C GLN A 131 -9.38 3.36 -17.33
N VAL A 132 -10.10 3.56 -18.43
CA VAL A 132 -11.26 2.73 -18.78
C VAL A 132 -10.82 1.28 -18.94
N GLY A 133 -11.55 0.34 -18.35
CA GLY A 133 -11.22 -1.09 -18.31
C GLY A 133 -10.39 -1.53 -17.09
N ASP A 134 -9.80 -0.59 -16.34
CA ASP A 134 -9.28 -0.90 -15.01
C ASP A 134 -10.42 -1.15 -14.03
N PHE A 135 -10.11 -1.63 -12.83
CA PHE A 135 -11.09 -1.82 -11.78
C PHE A 135 -10.74 -0.99 -10.57
N TYR A 136 -11.76 -0.47 -9.91
CA TYR A 136 -11.63 0.54 -8.87
C TYR A 136 -12.51 0.22 -7.67
N PHE A 137 -12.03 0.55 -6.49
CA PHE A 137 -12.80 0.52 -5.27
C PHE A 137 -12.46 1.73 -4.42
N TYR A 138 -13.49 2.32 -3.82
CA TYR A 138 -13.38 3.38 -2.84
C TYR A 138 -14.30 3.09 -1.68
N ARG A 139 -13.78 3.25 -0.47
CA ARG A 139 -14.60 3.30 0.74
C ARG A 139 -14.07 4.39 1.64
N GLU A 140 -15.00 5.04 2.31
CA GLU A 140 -14.77 6.08 3.29
C GLU A 140 -15.53 5.72 4.56
N ASN A 141 -14.87 5.88 5.70
CA ASN A 141 -15.39 5.70 7.03
C ASN A 141 -15.11 6.98 7.85
N ASN A 142 -15.65 7.05 9.07
CA ASN A 142 -15.36 8.12 10.03
C ASN A 142 -15.53 9.55 9.47
N GLY A 143 -16.51 9.75 8.58
CA GLY A 143 -16.82 11.05 7.99
C GLY A 143 -15.73 11.62 7.08
N GLY A 144 -14.90 10.76 6.46
CA GLY A 144 -13.83 11.17 5.56
C GLY A 144 -12.44 11.11 6.16
N LEU A 145 -12.34 10.84 7.47
CA LEU A 145 -11.06 10.75 8.17
C LEU A 145 -10.32 9.44 7.86
N ASP A 146 -11.06 8.39 7.53
CA ASP A 146 -10.48 7.12 7.11
C ASP A 146 -10.99 6.76 5.72
N TYR A 147 -10.10 6.51 4.77
CA TYR A 147 -10.52 6.04 3.45
C TYR A 147 -9.50 5.13 2.80
N PHE A 148 -10.02 4.32 1.88
CA PHE A 148 -9.26 3.34 1.14
C PHE A 148 -9.62 3.38 -0.34
N ILE A 149 -8.57 3.42 -1.16
CA ILE A 149 -8.63 3.35 -2.60
C ILE A 149 -7.91 2.09 -3.04
N ALA A 150 -8.54 1.30 -3.91
CA ALA A 150 -7.91 0.18 -4.59
C ALA A 150 -8.11 0.32 -6.10
N LEU A 151 -7.03 0.19 -6.86
CA LEU A 151 -7.01 0.30 -8.31
C LEU A 151 -6.27 -0.90 -8.91
N PHE A 152 -7.00 -1.75 -9.63
CA PHE A 152 -6.45 -2.90 -10.30
C PHE A 152 -6.23 -2.59 -11.79
N LYS A 153 -4.95 -2.54 -12.18
CA LYS A 153 -4.49 -2.38 -13.56
C LYS A 153 -4.51 -3.74 -14.25
N GLN A 154 -5.47 -3.96 -15.13
CA GLN A 154 -5.63 -5.25 -15.80
C GLN A 154 -4.46 -5.61 -16.72
N ASP A 155 -3.91 -4.62 -17.41
CA ASP A 155 -2.79 -4.74 -18.33
C ASP A 155 -1.47 -5.09 -17.63
N GLU A 156 -1.28 -4.57 -16.42
CA GLU A 156 -0.10 -4.85 -15.59
C GLU A 156 -0.28 -6.04 -14.65
N ASN A 157 -1.54 -6.46 -14.44
CA ASN A 157 -1.93 -7.46 -13.46
C ASN A 157 -1.43 -7.10 -12.05
N LYS A 158 -1.67 -5.85 -11.66
CA LYS A 158 -1.25 -5.27 -10.37
C LYS A 158 -2.42 -4.56 -9.70
N LEU A 159 -2.48 -4.70 -8.38
CA LEU A 159 -3.36 -3.91 -7.52
C LEU A 159 -2.53 -2.84 -6.82
N TYR A 160 -2.98 -1.60 -6.92
CA TYR A 160 -2.44 -0.45 -6.22
C TYR A 160 -3.43 -0.07 -5.12
N THR A 161 -2.95 0.14 -3.91
CA THR A 161 -3.80 0.54 -2.78
C THR A 161 -3.27 1.80 -2.14
N PHE A 162 -4.18 2.69 -1.77
CA PHE A 162 -3.92 3.92 -1.02
C PHE A 162 -4.83 3.92 0.19
N GLU A 163 -4.25 3.94 1.37
CA GLU A 163 -4.96 3.85 2.64
C GLU A 163 -4.61 5.06 3.48
N TRP A 164 -5.63 5.66 4.08
CA TRP A 164 -5.52 6.82 4.94
C TRP A 164 -6.32 6.57 6.22
N HIS A 165 -5.70 6.85 7.37
CA HIS A 165 -6.31 6.81 8.70
C HIS A 165 -5.96 8.08 9.47
N GLN A 166 -6.93 8.68 10.19
CA GLN A 166 -6.73 9.94 10.91
C GLN A 166 -7.61 10.16 12.15
#